data_AF-A0A523D5U9-F1
#
_entry.id   AF-A0A523D5U9-F1
#
_cell.length_a   1.000
_cell.length_b   1.000
_cell.length_c   1.000
_cell.angle_alpha   90.00
_cell.angle_beta   90.00
_cell.angle_gamma   90.00
#
_symmetry.space_group_name_H-M   'P 1'
#
loop_
_entity.id
_entity.type
_entity.pdbx_description
1 polymer ?
#
loop_
_entity_poly.entity_id
_entity_poly.type
_entity_poly.pdbx_seq_one_letter_code
_entity_poly.pdbx_strand_id
1 'polypeptide(L)'
;KWRDLVEPDTPLPTPWGKEEYEKASRASQQRRREMRAAGAPEEDLEALFREEQVLFTRMLGDETYAGKVGAFEGAGYQARGLYRSAADCIMFTRDEVGFCPVCARAIERIIDLHTR
;
A
#
# COMPACT_ATOMS: atom_id res chain seq x y z
N LYS A 1 12.72 14.88 -2.22
CA LYS A 1 11.99 13.60 -2.31
C LYS A 1 11.00 13.66 -3.50
N TRP A 2 9.70 13.86 -3.31
CA TRP A 2 8.70 13.85 -4.40
C TRP A 2 7.73 15.04 -4.38
N ARG A 3 8.10 16.13 -3.68
CA ARG A 3 7.26 17.33 -3.55
C ARG A 3 6.84 17.92 -4.91
N ASP A 4 7.68 17.75 -5.92
CA ASP A 4 7.46 18.19 -7.30
C ASP A 4 6.35 17.42 -8.04
N LEU A 5 5.90 16.29 -7.49
CA LEU A 5 4.80 15.49 -8.05
C LEU A 5 3.49 15.65 -7.28
N VAL A 6 3.48 16.42 -6.18
CA VAL A 6 2.27 16.65 -5.38
C VAL A 6 1.42 17.71 -6.06
N GLU A 7 0.16 17.42 -6.33
CA GLU A 7 -0.78 18.39 -6.89
C GLU A 7 -1.06 19.52 -5.88
N PRO A 8 -1.26 20.79 -6.31
CA PRO A 8 -1.39 21.92 -5.40
C PRO A 8 -2.52 21.82 -4.37
N ASP A 9 -3.56 21.06 -4.67
CA ASP A 9 -4.75 20.83 -3.83
C ASP A 9 -4.65 19.58 -2.95
N THR A 10 -3.57 18.79 -3.06
CA THR A 10 -3.37 17.61 -2.21
C THR A 10 -2.82 18.05 -0.84
N PRO A 11 -3.55 17.83 0.27
CA PRO A 11 -3.11 18.23 1.60
C PRO A 11 -1.87 17.45 2.04
N LEU A 12 -1.03 18.10 2.86
CA LEU A 12 0.17 17.51 3.46
C LEU A 12 0.16 17.76 4.99
N PRO A 13 0.10 16.72 5.83
CA PRO A 13 -0.02 15.30 5.48
C PRO A 13 -1.36 14.99 4.79
N THR A 14 -1.37 13.99 3.91
CA THR A 14 -2.55 13.60 3.13
C THR A 14 -3.41 12.64 3.96
N PRO A 15 -4.68 13.00 4.27
CA PRO A 15 -5.60 12.10 4.97
C PRO A 15 -5.86 10.83 4.17
N TRP A 16 -6.03 9.72 4.87
CA TRP A 16 -6.47 8.43 4.33
C TRP A 16 -7.06 7.58 5.46
N GLY A 17 -7.83 6.54 5.13
CA GLY A 17 -8.46 5.58 6.05
C GLY A 17 -7.49 4.66 6.78
N LYS A 18 -6.50 5.26 7.45
CA LYS A 18 -5.40 4.58 8.14
C LYS A 18 -5.90 3.62 9.22
N GLU A 19 -6.82 4.08 10.07
CA GLU A 19 -7.28 3.30 11.21
C GLU A 19 -8.08 2.08 10.75
N GLU A 20 -8.93 2.26 9.74
CA GLU A 20 -9.71 1.21 9.08
C GLU A 20 -8.80 0.19 8.41
N TYR A 21 -7.81 0.65 7.63
CA TYR A 21 -6.83 -0.21 6.99
C TYR A 21 -6.00 -1.00 8.03
N GLU A 22 -5.47 -0.34 9.06
CA GLU A 22 -4.67 -1.00 10.08
C GLU A 22 -5.48 -2.07 10.84
N LYS A 23 -6.76 -1.79 11.13
CA LYS A 23 -7.67 -2.75 11.76
C LYS A 23 -7.90 -3.97 10.86
N ALA A 24 -8.21 -3.75 9.58
CA ALA A 24 -8.40 -4.84 8.61
C ALA A 24 -7.11 -5.66 8.42
N SER A 25 -5.96 -5.00 8.28
CA SER A 25 -4.65 -5.65 8.13
C SER A 25 -4.30 -6.53 9.34
N ARG A 26 -4.52 -6.05 10.57
CA ARG A 26 -4.30 -6.84 11.78
C ARG A 26 -5.22 -8.07 11.83
N ALA A 27 -6.49 -7.93 11.45
CA ALA A 27 -7.44 -9.04 11.42
C ALA A 27 -7.03 -10.11 10.38
N SER A 28 -6.66 -9.69 9.17
CA SER A 28 -6.12 -10.54 8.11
C SER A 28 -4.86 -11.31 8.55
N GLN A 29 -3.91 -10.62 9.20
CA GLN A 29 -2.70 -11.24 9.73
C GLN A 29 -3.02 -12.29 10.82
N GLN A 30 -3.98 -12.01 11.70
CA GLN A 30 -4.41 -12.94 12.73
C GLN A 30 -5.07 -14.20 12.12
N ARG A 31 -6.01 -14.03 11.18
CA ARG A 31 -6.67 -15.15 10.49
C ARG A 31 -5.67 -16.04 9.77
N ARG A 32 -4.72 -15.45 9.04
CA ARG A 32 -3.63 -16.18 8.38
C ARG A 32 -2.74 -16.93 9.36
N ARG A 33 -2.43 -16.34 10.52
CA ARG A 33 -1.63 -16.99 11.57
C ARG A 33 -2.35 -18.21 12.14
N GLU A 34 -3.64 -18.09 12.40
CA GLU A 34 -4.49 -19.19 12.90
C GLU A 34 -4.58 -20.34 11.89
N MET A 35 -4.83 -20.04 10.61
CA MET A 35 -4.88 -21.05 9.54
C MET A 35 -3.55 -21.80 9.40
N ARG A 36 -2.42 -21.09 9.44
CA ARG A 36 -1.10 -21.73 9.41
C ARG A 36 -0.83 -22.60 10.64
N ALA A 37 -1.21 -22.12 11.83
CA ALA A 37 -1.07 -22.90 13.05
C ALA A 37 -1.93 -24.17 13.05
N ALA A 38 -3.08 -24.13 12.37
CA ALA A 38 -3.96 -25.28 12.17
C ALA A 38 -3.48 -26.23 11.05
N GLY A 39 -2.40 -25.91 10.34
CA GLY A 39 -1.90 -26.71 9.21
C GLY A 39 -2.84 -26.68 8.01
N ALA A 40 -3.53 -25.56 7.77
CA ALA A 40 -4.43 -25.42 6.63
C ALA A 40 -3.71 -25.72 5.29
N PRO A 41 -4.39 -26.39 4.34
CA PRO A 41 -3.90 -26.58 2.98
C PRO A 41 -3.48 -25.26 2.31
N GLU A 42 -2.50 -25.34 1.40
CA GLU A 42 -2.02 -24.16 0.65
C GLU A 42 -3.16 -23.51 -0.16
N GLU A 43 -4.09 -24.30 -0.71
CA GLU A 43 -5.25 -23.80 -1.46
C GLU A 43 -6.14 -22.88 -0.62
N ASP A 44 -6.34 -23.20 0.65
CA ASP A 44 -7.13 -22.37 1.58
C ASP A 44 -6.38 -21.07 1.93
N LEU A 45 -5.04 -21.13 2.05
CA LEU A 45 -4.21 -19.95 2.26
C LEU A 45 -4.22 -19.04 1.02
N GLU A 46 -4.17 -19.61 -0.18
CA GLU A 46 -4.31 -18.87 -1.44
C GLU A 46 -5.68 -18.21 -1.58
N ALA A 47 -6.76 -18.92 -1.22
CA ALA A 47 -8.11 -18.36 -1.20
C ALA A 47 -8.18 -17.15 -0.25
N LEU A 48 -7.61 -17.26 0.95
CA LEU A 48 -7.51 -16.14 1.89
C LEU A 48 -6.71 -14.97 1.30
N PHE A 49 -5.60 -15.23 0.61
CA PHE A 49 -4.84 -14.17 -0.03
C PHE A 49 -5.63 -13.44 -1.12
N ARG A 50 -6.43 -14.17 -1.92
CA ARG A 50 -7.32 -13.57 -2.92
C ARG A 50 -8.43 -12.72 -2.27
N GLU A 51 -9.02 -13.20 -1.18
CA GLU A 51 -10.00 -12.42 -0.39
C GLU A 51 -9.39 -11.09 0.11
N GLU A 52 -8.18 -11.16 0.68
CA GLU A 52 -7.46 -9.98 1.17
C GLU A 52 -7.07 -9.02 0.05
N GLN A 53 -6.65 -9.55 -1.11
CA GLN A 53 -6.31 -8.76 -2.29
C GLN A 53 -7.52 -7.93 -2.74
N VAL A 54 -8.68 -8.56 -2.91
CA VAL A 54 -9.93 -7.87 -3.28
C VAL A 54 -10.34 -6.83 -2.24
N LEU A 55 -10.21 -7.16 -0.95
CA LEU A 55 -10.53 -6.24 0.13
C LEU A 55 -9.65 -4.99 0.09
N PHE A 56 -8.32 -5.14 0.00
CA PHE A 56 -7.41 -4.00 0.04
C PHE A 56 -7.42 -3.16 -1.25
N THR A 57 -7.54 -3.80 -2.43
CA THR A 57 -7.76 -3.08 -3.71
C THR A 57 -8.95 -2.13 -3.57
N ARG A 58 -10.06 -2.61 -3.00
CA ARG A 58 -11.26 -1.78 -2.81
C ARG A 58 -11.04 -0.71 -1.74
N MET A 59 -10.60 -1.09 -0.54
CA MET A 59 -10.46 -0.17 0.59
C MET A 59 -9.56 1.02 0.25
N LEU A 60 -8.42 0.76 -0.40
CA LEU A 60 -7.46 1.81 -0.73
C LEU A 60 -7.79 2.53 -2.04
N GLY A 61 -8.48 1.86 -2.97
CA GLY A 61 -8.98 2.45 -4.21
C GLY A 61 -10.16 3.40 -4.02
N ASP A 62 -10.98 3.20 -2.98
CA ASP A 62 -12.14 4.03 -2.65
C ASP A 62 -11.76 5.29 -1.83
N GLU A 63 -10.48 5.48 -1.49
CA GLU A 63 -9.99 6.65 -0.73
C GLU A 63 -10.17 7.97 -1.50
N THR A 64 -10.43 9.06 -0.78
CA THR A 64 -10.58 10.41 -1.37
C THR A 64 -9.37 10.83 -2.22
N TYR A 65 -8.17 10.43 -1.80
CA TYR A 65 -6.91 10.73 -2.49
C TYR A 65 -6.29 9.48 -3.12
N ALA A 66 -7.10 8.47 -3.46
CA ALA A 66 -6.65 7.30 -4.21
C ALA A 66 -5.98 7.73 -5.52
N GLY A 67 -4.86 7.10 -5.87
CA GLY A 67 -4.08 7.42 -7.07
C GLY A 67 -3.34 8.77 -7.05
N LYS A 68 -3.51 9.61 -6.02
CA LYS A 68 -2.81 10.90 -5.89
C LYS A 68 -1.45 10.74 -5.24
N VAL A 69 -0.51 11.60 -5.61
CA VAL A 69 0.80 11.71 -4.95
C VAL A 69 0.70 12.68 -3.78
N GLY A 70 1.03 12.22 -2.58
CA GLY A 70 0.91 12.98 -1.34
C GLY A 70 1.92 12.58 -0.27
N ALA A 71 1.57 12.80 0.99
CA ALA A 71 2.30 12.35 2.16
C ALA A 71 1.37 11.60 3.10
N PHE A 72 1.21 10.30 2.85
CA PHE A 72 0.35 9.40 3.59
C PHE A 72 1.12 8.81 4.78
N GLU A 73 0.69 9.09 6.01
CA GLU A 73 1.41 8.65 7.21
C GLU A 73 1.37 7.12 7.35
N GLY A 74 2.49 6.53 7.78
CA GLY A 74 2.67 5.08 7.91
C GLY A 74 3.55 4.57 6.77
N ALA A 75 4.82 4.29 7.08
CA ALA A 75 5.80 3.80 6.13
C ALA A 75 7.00 3.16 6.85
N GLY A 76 7.78 2.35 6.13
CA GLY A 76 9.06 1.82 6.65
C GLY A 76 8.92 1.07 7.96
N TYR A 77 7.84 0.29 8.11
CA TYR A 77 7.48 -0.45 9.33
C TYR A 77 7.19 0.42 10.56
N GLN A 78 7.04 1.74 10.39
CA GLN A 78 6.60 2.67 11.43
C GLN A 78 5.19 3.17 11.14
N ALA A 79 4.32 3.05 12.14
CA ALA A 79 2.93 3.50 12.01
C ALA A 79 2.82 5.03 11.97
N ARG A 80 3.73 5.78 12.59
CA ARG A 80 3.66 7.25 12.72
C ARG A 80 5.02 7.89 12.43
N GLY A 81 5.01 9.15 12.00
CA GLY A 81 6.21 9.95 11.77
C GLY A 81 6.96 9.69 10.45
N LEU A 82 6.69 8.59 9.76
CA LEU A 82 7.16 8.33 8.39
C LEU A 82 5.98 8.39 7.41
N TYR A 83 6.28 8.79 6.17
CA TYR A 83 5.28 9.02 5.13
C TYR A 83 5.66 8.31 3.84
N ARG A 84 4.66 7.73 3.19
CA ARG A 84 4.74 7.19 1.82
C ARG A 84 4.08 8.15 0.85
N SER A 85 4.42 8.00 -0.43
CA SER A 85 4.02 8.93 -1.49
C SER A 85 2.62 8.72 -2.05
N ALA A 86 1.97 7.59 -1.75
CA ALA A 86 0.62 7.26 -2.23
C ALA A 86 -0.13 6.49 -1.14
N ALA A 87 -1.47 6.58 -1.14
CA ALA A 87 -2.30 5.76 -0.25
C ALA A 87 -2.00 4.27 -0.45
N ASP A 88 -1.75 3.89 -1.70
CA ASP A 88 -1.51 2.52 -2.10
C ASP A 88 -0.37 2.36 -3.12
N CYS A 89 0.32 1.22 -3.06
CA CYS A 89 1.45 0.85 -3.91
C CYS A 89 1.82 -0.62 -3.66
N ILE A 90 2.34 -1.32 -4.68
CA ILE A 90 2.92 -2.68 -4.55
C ILE A 90 4.05 -2.77 -3.50
N MET A 91 4.67 -1.64 -3.16
CA MET A 91 5.67 -1.57 -2.09
C MET A 91 5.05 -1.51 -0.68
N PHE A 92 3.72 -1.51 -0.58
CA PHE A 92 2.95 -1.40 0.66
C PHE A 92 2.00 -2.58 0.86
N THR A 93 1.19 -2.90 -0.14
CA THR A 93 0.22 -4.00 -0.16
C THR A 93 0.54 -4.99 -1.28
N ARG A 94 -0.16 -6.13 -1.27
CA ARG A 94 -0.11 -7.14 -2.34
C ARG A 94 -1.35 -7.10 -3.24
N ASP A 95 -2.04 -5.96 -3.28
CA ASP A 95 -3.23 -5.76 -4.10
C ASP A 95 -2.90 -5.38 -5.55
N GLU A 96 -3.93 -5.09 -6.35
CA GLU A 96 -3.80 -4.90 -7.80
C GLU A 96 -3.56 -3.44 -8.20
N VAL A 97 -2.74 -2.70 -7.45
CA VAL A 97 -2.46 -1.27 -7.71
C VAL A 97 -1.19 -1.00 -8.54
N GLY A 98 -0.19 -1.90 -8.49
CA GLY A 98 1.11 -1.70 -9.13
C GLY A 98 1.99 -0.62 -8.47
N PHE A 99 2.96 -0.05 -9.20
CA PHE A 99 3.83 0.99 -8.67
C PHE A 99 3.16 2.36 -8.69
N CYS A 100 3.19 3.07 -7.55
CA CYS A 100 2.77 4.47 -7.53
C CYS A 100 3.72 5.36 -8.36
N PRO A 101 3.30 6.56 -8.79
CA PRO A 101 4.07 7.42 -9.69
C PRO A 101 5.50 7.73 -9.20
N VAL A 102 5.69 7.83 -7.88
CA VAL A 102 7.01 8.08 -7.28
C VAL A 102 7.92 6.86 -7.37
N CYS A 103 7.39 5.65 -7.16
CA CYS A 103 8.14 4.41 -7.31
C CYS A 103 8.49 4.15 -8.77
N ALA A 104 7.54 4.33 -9.70
CA ALA A 104 7.77 4.21 -11.13
C ALA A 104 8.91 5.13 -11.59
N ARG A 105 8.83 6.42 -11.25
CA ARG A 105 9.89 7.40 -11.53
C ARG A 105 11.23 7.03 -10.91
N ALA A 106 11.23 6.47 -9.71
CA ALA A 106 12.48 6.04 -9.06
C ALA A 106 13.12 4.85 -9.79
N ILE A 107 12.33 3.89 -10.22
CA ILE A 107 12.78 2.74 -11.02
C ILE A 107 13.34 3.21 -12.37
N GLU A 108 12.61 4.08 -13.08
CA GLU A 108 13.05 4.65 -14.36
C GLU A 108 14.41 5.34 -14.24
N ARG A 109 14.62 6.14 -13.19
CA ARG A 109 15.92 6.82 -12.95
C ARG A 109 17.07 5.85 -12.73
N ILE A 110 16.83 4.71 -12.08
CA ILE A 110 17.86 3.68 -11.87
C ILE A 110 18.16 2.97 -13.19
N ILE A 111 17.14 2.65 -13.99
CA ILE A 111 17.33 2.06 -15.32
C ILE A 111 18.14 3.01 -16.20
N ASP A 112 17.76 4.29 -16.26
CA ASP A 112 18.45 5.31 -17.06
C ASP A 112 19.92 5.47 -16.63
N LEU A 113 20.20 5.50 -15.33
CA LEU A 113 21.56 5.58 -14.79
C LEU A 113 22.49 4.44 -15.27
N HIS A 114 21.91 3.27 -15.58
CA HIS A 114 22.66 2.09 -15.99
C HIS A 114 22.64 1.84 -17.51
N THR A 115 21.88 2.62 -18.28
CA THR A 115 21.67 2.38 -19.71
C THR A 115 21.90 3.58 -20.61
N ARG A 116 22.03 4.78 -20.03
CA ARG A 116 22.35 6.04 -20.73
C ARG A 116 23.63 6.64 -20.18
#